data_AF-A0A942N3L9-F1
#
_entry.id   AF-A0A942N3L9-F1
#
_cell.length_a   1.000
_cell.length_b   1.000
_cell.length_c   1.000
_cell.angle_alpha   90.00
_cell.angle_beta   90.00
_cell.angle_gamma   90.00
#
_symmetry.space_group_name_H-M   'P 1'
#
loop_
_entity.id
_entity.type
_entity.pdbx_description
1 polymer ?
#
loop_
_entity_poly.entity_id
_entity_poly.type
_entity_poly.pdbx_seq_one_letter_code
_entity_poly.pdbx_strand_id
1 'polypeptide(L)'
;MAKIYRSITEPERKNLTWSETWLNEDKGLIKNYEVGKSLAIKEPELADKARRGELPILYYKGGVEKNLKKKEKIGALNYIAMWQGLRGEDLNIDTSKEVVITCSKTNVKVTFTMDLEKLKN
;
A
#
# COMPACT_ATOMS: atom_id res chain seq x y z
N MET A 1 14.79 13.35 -0.58
CA MET A 1 14.89 11.88 -0.52
C MET A 1 14.12 11.42 0.70
N ALA A 2 12.96 10.79 0.56
CA ALA A 2 12.23 10.24 1.70
C ALA A 2 11.88 8.78 1.39
N LYS A 3 12.88 7.92 1.57
CA LYS A 3 12.69 6.47 1.59
C LYS A 3 12.19 6.10 2.98
N ILE A 4 11.00 5.53 3.03
CA ILE A 4 10.38 5.06 4.27
C ILE A 4 10.62 3.56 4.37
N TYR A 5 11.24 3.16 5.48
CA TYR A 5 11.50 1.77 5.80
C TYR A 5 11.00 1.46 7.20
N ARG A 6 10.43 0.26 7.39
CA ARG A 6 10.06 -0.28 8.70
C ARG A 6 10.07 -1.80 8.63
N SER A 7 10.68 -2.46 9.60
CA SER A 7 10.70 -3.92 9.59
C SER A 7 9.37 -4.52 10.08
N ILE A 8 9.01 -5.69 9.55
CA ILE A 8 7.83 -6.45 9.96
C ILE A 8 7.87 -6.83 11.45
N THR A 9 9.06 -7.02 12.03
CA THR A 9 9.24 -7.38 13.44
C THR A 9 9.09 -6.19 14.38
N GLU A 10 9.09 -4.95 13.88
CA GLU A 10 8.92 -3.79 14.73
C GLU A 10 7.48 -3.69 15.27
N PRO A 11 7.33 -3.36 16.56
CA PRO A 11 6.02 -3.16 17.16
C PRO A 11 5.31 -1.95 16.54
N GLU A 12 3.99 -1.91 16.61
CA GLU A 12 3.20 -0.77 16.14
C GLU A 12 3.48 0.49 16.97
N ARG A 13 3.46 1.67 16.33
CA ARG A 13 3.55 2.96 17.02
C ARG A 13 2.30 3.16 17.87
N LYS A 14 2.50 3.37 19.17
CA LYS A 14 1.43 3.67 20.13
C LYS A 14 1.52 5.13 20.59
N ASN A 15 0.38 5.67 21.04
CA ASN A 15 0.27 7.01 21.66
C ASN A 15 0.65 8.20 20.75
N LEU A 16 0.55 8.05 19.42
CA LEU A 16 0.69 9.18 18.51
C LEU A 16 -0.61 9.96 18.41
N THR A 17 -0.50 11.28 18.35
CA THR A 17 -1.61 12.15 17.94
C THR A 17 -1.93 11.94 16.45
N TRP A 18 -3.10 12.43 16.02
CA TRP A 18 -3.47 12.41 14.61
C TRP A 18 -2.44 13.13 13.73
N SER A 19 -1.99 14.31 14.16
CA SER A 19 -0.99 15.10 13.44
C SER A 19 0.34 14.35 13.31
N GLU A 20 0.84 13.72 14.38
CA GLU A 20 2.05 12.92 14.30
C GLU A 20 1.88 11.65 13.45
N THR A 21 0.66 11.12 13.36
CA THR A 21 0.41 9.94 12.54
C THR A 21 0.45 10.28 11.04
N TRP A 22 -0.09 11.44 10.65
CA TRP A 22 -0.37 11.76 9.25
C TRP A 22 0.49 12.89 8.65
N LEU A 23 0.93 13.85 9.46
CA LEU A 23 1.70 15.02 9.02
C LEU A 23 3.23 14.85 9.20
N ASN A 24 3.66 13.75 9.82
CA ASN A 24 5.08 13.41 9.92
C ASN A 24 5.68 13.06 8.54
N GLU A 25 7.01 12.94 8.49
CA GLU A 25 7.77 12.68 7.25
C GLU A 25 7.30 11.45 6.48
N ASP A 26 6.76 10.43 7.17
CA ASP A 26 6.23 9.22 6.54
C ASP A 26 4.88 9.41 5.85
N LYS A 27 4.24 10.58 5.98
CA LYS A 27 2.94 10.92 5.38
C LYS A 27 1.85 9.86 5.65
N GLY A 28 1.92 9.22 6.81
CA GLY A 28 1.02 8.14 7.22
C GLY A 28 1.27 6.79 6.54
N LEU A 29 2.35 6.62 5.76
CA LEU A 29 2.68 5.32 5.14
C LEU A 29 2.96 4.25 6.17
N ILE A 30 3.66 4.58 7.27
CA ILE A 30 3.90 3.61 8.34
C ILE A 30 2.57 3.22 8.98
N LYS A 31 1.66 4.18 9.21
CA LYS A 31 0.36 3.85 9.81
C LYS A 31 -0.46 2.92 8.90
N ASN A 32 -0.44 3.17 7.60
CA ASN A 32 -1.12 2.34 6.62
C ASN A 32 -0.53 0.92 6.56
N TYR A 33 0.79 0.79 6.67
CA TYR A 33 1.45 -0.49 6.79
C TYR A 33 1.02 -1.27 8.04
N GLU A 34 0.96 -0.62 9.21
CA GLU A 34 0.47 -1.21 10.46
C GLU A 34 -0.98 -1.67 10.34
N VAL A 35 -1.85 -0.87 9.72
CA VAL A 35 -3.23 -1.25 9.41
C VAL A 35 -3.26 -2.48 8.49
N GLY A 36 -2.37 -2.54 7.48
CA GLY A 36 -2.20 -3.70 6.61
C GLY A 36 -1.83 -4.97 7.39
N LYS A 37 -0.90 -4.89 8.35
CA LYS A 37 -0.55 -6.02 9.25
C LYS A 37 -1.75 -6.47 10.08
N SER A 38 -2.49 -5.54 10.67
CA SER A 38 -3.70 -5.85 11.45
C SER A 38 -4.78 -6.50 10.57
N LEU A 39 -4.95 -5.98 9.35
CA LEU A 39 -5.91 -6.51 8.37
C LEU A 39 -5.52 -7.94 7.94
N ALA A 40 -4.23 -8.25 7.85
CA ALA A 40 -3.77 -9.60 7.51
C ALA A 40 -4.21 -10.65 8.54
N ILE A 41 -4.31 -10.26 9.82
CA ILE A 41 -4.75 -11.12 10.92
C ILE A 41 -6.28 -11.24 10.91
N LYS A 42 -6.98 -10.13 10.67
CA LYS A 42 -8.46 -10.09 10.67
C LYS A 42 -9.07 -10.75 9.44
N GLU A 43 -8.45 -10.58 8.29
CA GLU A 43 -8.92 -11.05 6.98
C GLU A 43 -7.80 -11.81 6.25
N PRO A 44 -7.52 -13.07 6.64
CA PRO A 44 -6.43 -13.86 6.07
C PRO A 44 -6.59 -14.07 4.56
N GLU A 45 -7.83 -14.11 4.05
CA GLU A 45 -8.10 -14.22 2.62
C GLU A 45 -7.56 -13.03 1.80
N LEU A 46 -7.57 -11.82 2.36
CA LEU A 46 -6.98 -10.65 1.72
C LEU A 46 -5.46 -10.74 1.70
N ALA A 47 -4.87 -11.21 2.80
CA ALA A 47 -3.44 -11.45 2.89
C ALA A 47 -2.99 -12.49 1.86
N ASP A 48 -3.74 -13.58 1.69
CA ASP A 48 -3.40 -14.61 0.71
C ASP A 48 -3.50 -14.11 -0.73
N LYS A 49 -4.52 -13.31 -1.06
CA LYS A 49 -4.59 -12.61 -2.36
C LYS A 49 -3.36 -11.74 -2.57
N ALA A 50 -3.00 -10.92 -1.58
CA ALA A 50 -1.83 -10.05 -1.67
C ALA A 50 -0.53 -10.86 -1.83
N ARG A 51 -0.35 -11.96 -1.09
CA ARG A 51 0.82 -12.88 -1.20
C ARG A 51 0.94 -13.51 -2.58
N ARG A 52 -0.18 -13.87 -3.22
CA ARG A 52 -0.22 -14.38 -4.61
C ARG A 52 0.09 -13.30 -5.68
N GLY A 53 0.45 -12.08 -5.27
CA GLY A 53 0.72 -10.98 -6.19
C GLY A 53 -0.54 -10.34 -6.77
N GLU A 54 -1.71 -10.64 -6.19
CA GLU A 54 -2.95 -9.95 -6.54
C GLU A 54 -2.97 -8.56 -5.86
N LEU A 55 -3.79 -7.67 -6.42
CA LEU A 55 -4.05 -6.35 -5.88
C LEU A 55 -5.51 -6.29 -5.37
N PRO A 56 -5.82 -6.79 -4.16
CA PRO A 56 -7.19 -6.73 -3.61
C PRO A 56 -7.68 -5.29 -3.43
N ILE A 57 -8.99 -5.07 -3.41
CA ILE A 57 -9.54 -3.74 -3.07
C ILE A 57 -9.27 -3.46 -1.59
N LEU A 58 -8.70 -2.28 -1.31
CA LEU A 58 -8.41 -1.78 0.04
C LEU A 58 -8.96 -0.35 0.17
N TYR A 59 -8.69 0.32 1.29
CA TYR A 59 -9.13 1.70 1.54
C TYR A 59 -8.52 2.73 0.58
N TYR A 60 -7.36 2.44 -0.01
CA TYR A 60 -6.68 3.33 -0.94
C TYR A 60 -6.82 2.90 -2.41
N LYS A 61 -6.70 3.87 -3.31
CA LYS A 61 -6.71 3.64 -4.76
C LYS A 61 -5.52 2.75 -5.15
N GLY A 62 -5.79 1.62 -5.79
CA GLY A 62 -4.73 0.68 -6.18
C GLY A 62 -5.23 -0.72 -6.51
N GLY A 63 -6.26 -1.16 -5.79
CA GLY A 63 -6.84 -2.48 -6.00
C GLY A 63 -7.44 -2.68 -7.40
N VAL A 64 -7.41 -3.93 -7.85
CA VAL A 64 -7.92 -4.41 -9.13
C VAL A 64 -8.65 -5.74 -8.92
N GLU A 65 -9.98 -5.69 -8.86
CA GLU A 65 -10.82 -6.88 -8.70
C GLU A 65 -11.16 -7.56 -10.03
N LYS A 66 -11.36 -6.76 -11.08
CA LYS A 66 -11.83 -7.21 -12.40
C LYS A 66 -10.82 -6.83 -13.48
N ASN A 67 -10.84 -7.58 -14.57
CA ASN A 67 -10.06 -7.25 -15.76
C ASN A 67 -10.59 -5.94 -16.36
N LEU A 68 -9.69 -5.01 -16.66
CA LEU A 68 -10.03 -3.69 -17.19
C LEU A 68 -9.76 -3.66 -18.69
N LYS A 69 -10.61 -2.98 -19.46
CA LYS A 69 -10.36 -2.75 -20.91
C LYS A 69 -9.01 -2.05 -21.13
N LYS A 70 -8.67 -1.10 -20.25
CA LYS A 70 -7.33 -0.50 -20.17
C LYS A 70 -6.52 -1.22 -19.10
N LYS A 71 -5.43 -1.88 -19.47
CA LYS A 71 -4.56 -2.63 -18.55
C LYS A 71 -3.60 -1.74 -17.74
N GLU A 72 -3.94 -0.47 -17.58
CA GLU A 72 -3.13 0.54 -16.90
C GLU A 72 -4.01 1.34 -15.95
N LYS A 73 -3.56 1.51 -14.71
CA LYS A 73 -4.27 2.24 -13.66
C LYS A 73 -3.28 3.02 -12.80
N ILE A 74 -3.74 4.13 -12.21
CA ILE A 74 -2.98 4.86 -11.19
C ILE A 74 -3.47 4.46 -9.79
N GLY A 75 -2.54 4.26 -8.88
CA GLY A 75 -2.78 3.98 -7.46
C GLY A 75 -1.96 4.91 -6.55
N ALA A 76 -2.28 4.91 -5.25
CA ALA A 76 -1.58 5.70 -4.24
C ALA A 76 -0.52 4.86 -3.53
N LEU A 77 0.65 5.42 -3.20
CA LEU A 77 1.67 4.68 -2.44
C LEU A 77 1.18 4.23 -1.04
N ASN A 78 0.16 4.88 -0.48
CA ASN A 78 -0.55 4.40 0.72
C ASN A 78 -1.12 2.98 0.56
N TYR A 79 -1.57 2.63 -0.66
CA TYR A 79 -2.00 1.29 -0.98
C TYR A 79 -0.84 0.29 -0.89
N ILE A 80 0.33 0.64 -1.44
CA ILE A 80 1.52 -0.23 -1.36
C ILE A 80 1.93 -0.48 0.08
N ALA A 81 1.87 0.55 0.94
CA ALA A 81 2.18 0.39 2.36
C ALA A 81 1.25 -0.64 3.01
N MET A 82 -0.06 -0.53 2.81
CA MET A 82 -1.01 -1.56 3.29
C MET A 82 -0.73 -2.94 2.70
N TRP A 83 -0.43 -3.01 1.40
CA TRP A 83 -0.23 -4.25 0.66
C TRP A 83 1.03 -5.00 1.12
N GLN A 84 2.13 -4.30 1.40
CA GLN A 84 3.32 -4.89 2.03
C GLN A 84 3.00 -5.43 3.43
N GLY A 85 2.19 -4.70 4.21
CA GLY A 85 1.72 -5.14 5.53
C GLY A 85 0.86 -6.41 5.45
N LEU A 86 -0.05 -6.50 4.47
CA LEU A 86 -0.86 -7.70 4.21
C LEU A 86 0.00 -8.93 3.87
N ARG A 87 1.08 -8.71 3.13
CA ARG A 87 2.00 -9.78 2.71
C ARG A 87 2.91 -10.25 3.84
N GLY A 88 3.01 -9.48 4.92
CA GLY A 88 3.95 -9.75 6.01
C GLY A 88 5.40 -9.43 5.61
N GLU A 89 5.60 -8.48 4.70
CA GLU A 89 6.92 -8.04 4.24
C GLU A 89 7.34 -6.77 4.98
N ASP A 90 8.61 -6.42 4.96
CA ASP A 90 9.09 -5.12 5.46
C ASP A 90 8.49 -3.97 4.63
N LEU A 91 8.14 -2.87 5.30
CA LEU A 91 7.79 -1.63 4.61
C LEU A 91 9.04 -1.08 3.94
N ASN A 92 8.98 -0.86 2.63
CA ASN A 92 10.07 -0.25 1.88
C ASN A 92 9.51 0.52 0.69
N ILE A 93 9.36 1.83 0.85
CA ILE A 93 8.76 2.73 -0.14
C ILE A 93 9.62 3.97 -0.32
N ASP A 94 10.03 4.25 -1.55
CA ASP A 94 10.61 5.54 -1.91
C ASP A 94 9.51 6.50 -2.35
N THR A 95 9.20 7.49 -1.52
CA THR A 95 8.09 8.44 -1.80
C THR A 95 8.39 9.40 -2.95
N SER A 96 9.64 9.45 -3.42
CA SER A 96 10.06 10.25 -4.56
C SER A 96 9.96 9.49 -5.89
N LYS A 97 9.56 8.22 -5.87
CA LYS A 97 9.50 7.36 -7.06
C LYS A 97 8.11 6.77 -7.24
N GLU A 98 7.81 6.46 -8.49
CA GLU A 98 6.63 5.68 -8.82
C GLU A 98 6.96 4.19 -8.73
N VAL A 99 6.02 3.42 -8.18
CA VAL A 99 6.14 1.97 -8.07
C VAL A 99 5.16 1.34 -9.04
N VAL A 100 5.62 0.43 -9.90
CA VAL A 100 4.75 -0.23 -10.87
C VAL A 100 4.60 -1.70 -10.47
N ILE A 101 3.36 -2.13 -10.22
CA ILE A 101 3.04 -3.53 -9.93
C ILE A 101 1.99 -4.03 -10.92
N THR A 102 2.23 -5.20 -11.49
CA THR A 102 1.25 -5.90 -12.32
C THR A 102 0.48 -6.90 -11.45
N CYS A 103 -0.84 -6.76 -11.39
CA CYS A 103 -1.69 -7.72 -10.69
C CYS A 103 -1.60 -9.09 -11.37
N SER A 104 -1.19 -10.13 -10.64
CA SER A 104 -1.03 -11.49 -11.19
C SER A 104 -2.34 -12.08 -11.73
N LYS A 105 -3.48 -11.77 -11.09
CA LYS A 105 -4.81 -12.27 -11.48
C LYS A 105 -5.38 -11.61 -12.72
N THR A 106 -5.20 -10.30 -12.88
CA THR A 106 -5.87 -9.52 -13.93
C THR A 106 -4.93 -9.00 -15.02
N ASN A 107 -3.61 -9.12 -14.83
CA ASN A 107 -2.57 -8.55 -15.69
C ASN A 107 -2.68 -7.02 -15.88
N VAL A 108 -3.39 -6.34 -14.98
CA VAL A 108 -3.44 -4.87 -14.97
C VAL A 108 -2.18 -4.34 -14.31
N LYS A 109 -1.49 -3.44 -14.99
CA LYS A 109 -0.34 -2.69 -14.49
C LYS A 109 -0.85 -1.47 -13.72
N VAL A 110 -0.45 -1.34 -12.47
CA VAL A 110 -0.82 -0.23 -11.61
C VAL A 110 0.43 0.57 -11.25
N THR A 111 0.43 1.86 -11.58
CA THR A 111 1.48 2.81 -11.22
C THR A 111 1.08 3.54 -9.96
N PHE A 112 1.84 3.35 -8.89
CA PHE A 112 1.62 3.90 -7.57
C PHE A 112 2.47 5.14 -7.34
N THR A 113 1.85 6.21 -6.85
CA THR A 113 2.52 7.51 -6.66
C THR A 113 2.01 8.23 -5.40
N MET A 114 2.78 9.21 -4.91
CA MET A 114 2.36 10.21 -3.93
C MET A 114 1.86 11.51 -4.58
N ASP A 115 1.91 11.59 -5.91
CA ASP A 115 1.44 12.74 -6.69
C ASP A 115 -0.09 12.84 -6.63
N LEU A 116 -0.59 13.83 -5.90
CA LEU A 116 -2.02 14.06 -5.71
C LEU A 116 -2.73 14.48 -7.01
N GLU A 117 -2.03 15.11 -7.96
CA GLU A 117 -2.62 15.50 -9.24
C GLU A 117 -2.90 14.28 -10.12
N LYS A 118 -1.94 13.34 -10.18
CA LYS A 118 -2.13 12.05 -10.87
C LYS A 118 -3.22 11.20 -10.21
N LEU A 119 -3.44 11.34 -8.91
CA LEU A 119 -4.44 10.56 -8.15
C LEU A 119 -5.88 11.05 -8.32
N LYS A 120 -6.09 12.33 -8.66
CA LYS A 120 -7.42 12.92 -8.89
C LYS A 120 -8.15 12.35 -10.11
N ASN A 121 -7.41 11.90 -11.12
CA ASN A 121 -7.92 11.32 -12.37
C ASN A 121 -8.15 9.81 -12.25
#